data_AF-A0AAN9VG92-F1
#
_entry.id   AF-A0AAN9VG92-F1
#
_cell.length_a   1.000
_cell.length_b   1.000
_cell.length_c   1.000
_cell.angle_alpha   90.00
_cell.angle_beta   90.00
_cell.angle_gamma   90.00
#
_symmetry.space_group_name_H-M   'P 1'
#
loop_
_entity.id
_entity.type
_entity.pdbx_description
1 polymer ?
#
loop_
_entity_poly.entity_id
_entity_poly.type
_entity_poly.pdbx_seq_one_letter_code
_entity_poly.pdbx_strand_id
1 'polypeptide(L)' 'MEFDNERALLLIELYRRHRSLWDPKDPLYYSKARKAQAWGEVAARVGGAVHEVRRKMESLLGSFRRERSRAARAAARGE' A
#
# COMPACT_ATOMS: atom_id res chain seq x y z
N MET A 1 6.35 13.67 -10.79
CA MET A 1 5.48 12.73 -11.52
C MET A 1 4.05 12.97 -11.07
N GLU A 2 3.15 13.33 -11.98
CA GLU A 2 1.71 13.32 -11.69
C GLU A 2 1.27 11.86 -11.70
N PHE A 3 0.78 11.38 -10.55
CA PHE A 3 0.34 10.00 -10.43
C PHE A 3 -1.15 10.01 -10.71
N ASP A 4 -1.53 9.46 -11.85
CA ASP A 4 -2.93 9.40 -12.24
C ASP A 4 -3.73 8.52 -11.27
N ASN A 5 -5.04 8.78 -11.18
CA ASN A 5 -5.97 8.00 -10.37
C ASN A 5 -5.92 6.51 -10.73
N GLU A 6 -5.77 6.16 -12.01
CA GLU A 6 -5.67 4.76 -12.43
C GLU A 6 -4.43 4.08 -11.85
N ARG A 7 -3.29 4.78 -11.86
CA ARG A 7 -2.02 4.28 -11.31
C ARG A 7 -2.09 4.16 -9.80
N ALA A 8 -2.77 5.09 -9.14
CA ALA A 8 -3.01 5.05 -7.69
C ALA A 8 -3.90 3.86 -7.30
N LEU A 9 -4.98 3.61 -8.05
CA LEU A 9 -5.86 2.45 -7.85
C LEU A 9 -5.10 1.13 -8.05
N LEU A 10 -4.33 1.02 -9.13
CA LEU A 10 -3.49 -0.16 -9.42
C LEU A 10 -2.47 -0.40 -8.29
N LEU A 11 -1.83 0.66 -7.81
CA LEU A 11 -0.89 0.61 -6.69
C LEU A 11 -1.55 0.08 -5.42
N ILE A 12 -2.76 0.55 -5.10
CA ILE A 12 -3.53 0.09 -3.92
C ILE A 12 -3.89 -1.39 -4.05
N GLU A 13 -4.36 -1.83 -5.23
CA GLU A 13 -4.70 -3.22 -5.48
C GLU A 13 -3.50 -4.15 -5.33
N LEU A 14 -2.37 -3.79 -5.95
CA LEU A 14 -1.13 -4.55 -5.86
C LEU A 14 -0.61 -4.62 -4.43
N TYR A 15 -0.59 -3.49 -3.72
CA TYR A 15 -0.19 -3.45 -2.32
C TYR A 15 -1.09 -4.32 -1.44
N ARG A 16 -2.41 -4.30 -1.67
CA ARG A 16 -3.36 -5.16 -0.94
C ARG A 16 -3.09 -6.65 -1.20
N ARG A 17 -2.77 -7.02 -2.45
CA ARG A 17 -2.41 -8.40 -2.85
C ARG A 17 -1.12 -8.88 -2.19
N HIS A 18 -0.13 -8.01 -2.03
CA HIS A 18 1.13 -8.33 -1.39
C HIS A 18 1.04 -8.19 0.14
N ARG A 19 0.43 -9.18 0.78
CA ARG A 19 0.29 -9.28 2.24
C ARG A 19 1.63 -9.19 2.97
N SER A 20 2.70 -9.70 2.38
CA SER A 20 4.08 -9.58 2.88
C SER A 20 4.60 -8.13 3.03
N LEU A 21 3.92 -7.13 2.47
CA LEU A 21 4.27 -5.72 2.64
C LEU A 21 3.63 -5.06 3.87
N TRP A 22 2.45 -5.52 4.31
CA TRP A 22 1.65 -4.85 5.34
C TRP A 22 1.15 -5.76 6.47
N ASP A 23 1.10 -7.06 6.25
CA ASP A 23 0.58 -8.06 7.18
C ASP A 23 1.74 -8.57 8.06
N PRO A 24 1.81 -8.20 9.35
CA PRO A 24 2.86 -8.68 10.24
C PRO A 24 2.70 -10.16 10.61
N LYS A 25 1.55 -10.79 10.31
CA LYS A 25 1.34 -12.24 10.51
C LYS A 25 1.94 -13.06 9.38
N ASP A 26 2.29 -12.43 8.26
CA ASP A 26 2.93 -13.11 7.16
C ASP A 26 4.40 -13.38 7.51
N PRO A 27 4.88 -14.63 7.49
CA PRO A 27 6.27 -14.95 7.83
C PRO A 27 7.29 -14.27 6.92
N LEU A 28 6.84 -13.80 5.75
CA LEU A 28 7.67 -13.16 4.72
C LEU A 28 7.69 -11.65 4.90
N TYR A 29 6.90 -11.11 5.83
CA TYR A 29 6.96 -9.71 6.25
C TYR A 29 8.33 -9.33 6.82
N TYR A 30 8.99 -10.26 7.52
CA TYR A 30 10.35 -10.05 8.02
C TYR A 30 11.42 -10.24 6.93
N SER A 31 11.07 -10.85 5.79
CA SER A 31 12.01 -11.07 4.68
C SER A 31 12.21 -9.79 3.87
N LYS A 32 13.37 -9.15 4.06
CA LYS A 32 13.79 -7.98 3.26
C LYS A 32 13.79 -8.25 1.75
N ALA A 33 14.24 -9.44 1.34
CA ALA A 33 14.23 -9.86 -0.06
C ALA A 33 12.82 -9.90 -0.66
N ARG A 34 11.86 -10.50 0.08
CA ARG A 34 10.46 -10.60 -0.35
C ARG A 34 9.81 -9.22 -0.45
N LYS A 35 10.09 -8.32 0.49
CA LYS A 35 9.63 -6.93 0.45
C LYS A 35 10.19 -6.20 -0.77
N ALA A 36 11.49 -6.30 -1.01
CA ALA A 36 12.13 -5.67 -2.16
C ALA A 36 11.56 -6.19 -3.48
N GLN A 37 11.36 -7.51 -3.60
CA GLN A 37 10.77 -8.13 -4.78
C GLN A 37 9.32 -7.67 -5.00
N ALA A 38 8.49 -7.69 -3.97
CA ALA A 38 7.09 -7.25 -4.06
C ALA A 38 7.00 -5.78 -4.50
N TRP A 39 7.81 -4.90 -3.91
CA TRP A 39 7.88 -3.51 -4.35
C TRP A 39 8.39 -3.37 -5.79
N GLY A 40 9.37 -4.19 -6.20
CA GLY A 40 9.87 -4.24 -7.57
C GLY A 40 8.77 -4.61 -8.56
N GLU A 41 7.98 -5.65 -8.27
CA GLU A 41 6.83 -6.06 -9.07
C GLU A 41 5.76 -4.96 -9.15
N VAL A 42 5.43 -4.34 -8.01
CA VAL A 42 4.45 -3.26 -7.95
C VAL A 42 4.91 -2.09 -8.82
N ALA A 43 6.17 -1.68 -8.68
CA ALA A 43 6.75 -0.58 -9.43
C ALA A 43 6.83 -0.89 -10.94
N ALA A 44 7.20 -2.11 -11.30
CA ALA A 44 7.21 -2.56 -12.70
C ALA A 44 5.81 -2.53 -13.32
N ARG A 45 4.77 -3.00 -12.60
CA ARG A 45 3.37 -2.95 -13.07
C ARG A 45 2.80 -1.54 -13.16
N VAL A 46 3.09 -0.69 -12.17
CA VAL A 46 2.63 0.71 -12.14
C VAL A 46 3.41 1.57 -13.16
N GLY A 47 4.56 1.09 -13.64
CA GLY A 47 5.41 1.77 -14.61
C GLY A 47 6.24 2.91 -13.98
N GLY A 48 6.88 2.64 -12.84
CA GLY A 48 7.67 3.64 -12.12
C GLY A 48 8.81 3.03 -11.32
N ALA A 49 9.58 3.89 -10.66
CA ALA A 49 10.63 3.45 -9.77
C ALA A 49 10.07 3.07 -8.40
N VAL A 50 10.64 2.05 -7.76
CA VAL A 50 10.22 1.55 -6.43
C VAL A 50 10.14 2.68 -5.39
N HIS A 51 11.10 3.60 -5.39
CA HIS A 51 11.13 4.70 -4.45
C HIS A 51 9.97 5.69 -4.65
N GLU A 52 9.63 6.03 -5.91
CA GLU A 52 8.51 6.92 -6.24
C GLU A 52 7.17 6.26 -5.88
N VAL A 53 7.02 4.99 -6.25
CA VAL A 53 5.82 4.19 -5.95
C VAL A 53 5.61 4.07 -4.44
N ARG A 54 6.69 3.84 -3.69
CA ARG A 54 6.64 3.77 -2.22
C ARG A 54 6.28 5.11 -1.60
N ARG A 55 6.87 6.21 -2.07
CA ARG A 55 6.56 7.57 -1.60
C ARG A 55 5.09 7.92 -1.85
N LYS A 56 4.57 7.58 -3.04
CA LYS A 56 3.15 7.78 -3.38
C LYS A 56 2.24 6.92 -2.51
N MET A 57 2.60 5.65 -2.30
CA MET A 57 1.86 4.76 -1.42
C MET A 57 1.83 5.30 0.02
N GLU A 58 2.94 5.85 0.52
CA GLU A 58 2.99 6.45 1.85
C GLU A 58 2.07 7.67 1.98
N SER A 59 2.02 8.53 0.95
CA SER A 59 1.03 9.62 0.89
C SER A 59 -0.41 9.11 0.87
N LEU A 60 -0.71 8.08 0.07
CA LEU A 60 -2.04 7.45 0.01
C LEU A 60 -2.44 6.83 1.35
N LEU A 61 -1.53 6.07 1.97
CA LEU A 61 -1.72 5.48 3.29
C LEU A 61 -1.85 6.55 4.38
N GLY A 62 -1.14 7.68 4.27
CA GLY A 62 -1.27 8.82 5.18
C GLY A 62 -2.68 9.39 5.21
N SER A 63 -3.29 9.57 4.03
CA SER A 63 -4.69 9.97 3.89
C SER A 63 -5.65 8.85 4.34
N PHE A 64 -5.40 7.62 3.91
CA PHE A 64 -6.25 6.47 4.22
C PHE A 64 -6.25 6.08 5.71
N ARG A 65 -5.13 6.22 6.44
CA ARG A 65 -5.08 5.98 7.89
C ARG A 65 -5.95 6.97 8.65
N ARG A 66 -5.99 8.24 8.22
CA ARG A 66 -6.87 9.25 8.82
C ARG A 66 -8.33 8.91 8.53
N GLU A 67 -8.64 8.56 7.29
CA GLU A 67 -10.00 8.18 6.88
C GLU A 67 -10.47 6.90 7.59
N ARG A 68 -9.64 5.86 7.62
CA ARG A 68 -9.94 4.57 8.27
C ARG A 68 -10.02 4.69 9.78
N SER A 69 -9.26 5.58 10.42
CA SER A 69 -9.41 5.88 11.85
C SER A 69 -10.76 6.54 12.15
N ARG A 70 -11.24 7.43 11.26
CA ARG A 70 -12.60 7.98 11.37
C ARG A 70 -13.66 6.91 11.09
N ALA A 71 -13.49 6.09 10.06
CA ALA A 71 -14.44 5.03 9.70
C ALA A 71 -14.50 3.90 10.75
N ALA A 72 -13.37 3.49 11.32
CA ALA A 72 -13.33 2.51 12.40
C ALA A 72 -13.95 3.05 13.69
N ARG A 73 -13.78 4.35 13.99
CA ARG A 73 -14.47 5.01 15.11
C ARG A 73 -15.96 5.21 14.86
N ALA A 74 -16.38 5.38 13.60
CA ALA A 74 -17.78 5.45 13.21
C ALA A 74 -18.45 4.06 13.29
N ALA A 75 -17.78 3.01 12.83
CA ALA A 75 -18.25 1.63 12.95
C ALA A 75 -18.35 1.14 14.40
N ALA A 76 -17.47 1.61 15.29
CA ALA A 76 -17.51 1.27 16.72
C ALA A 76 -18.55 2.05 17.55
N ARG A 77 -19.30 2.98 16.94
CA ARG A 77 -20.36 3.78 17.61
C ARG A 77 -21.78 3.42 17.17
N GLY A 78 -21.94 2.31 16.44
CA GLY A 78 -23.24 1.77 16.03
C GLY A 78 -23.50 0.41 16.67
N GLU A 79 -23.62 0.38 18.01
CA GLU A 79 -24.27 -0.70 18.76
C GLU A 79 -25.03 -0.09 19.94
#